data_AF-A0A399IW33-F1
#
_entry.id   AF-A0A399IW33-F1
#
_cell.length_a   1.000
_cell.length_b   1.000
_cell.length_c   1.000
_cell.angle_alpha   90.00
_cell.angle_beta   90.00
_cell.angle_gamma   90.00
#
_symmetry.space_group_name_H-M   'P 1'
#
loop_
_entity.id
_entity.type
_entity.pdbx_description
1 polymer ?
#
loop_
_entity_poly.entity_id
_entity_poly.type
_entity_poly.pdbx_seq_one_letter_code
_entity_poly.pdbx_strand_id
1 'polypeptide(L)' 'MKEFARKIEIAREILHKKIEENMDKKEILRVSQELDKLIVNYLLECTIKA' A
#
# COMPACT_ATOMS: atom_id res chain seq x y z
N MET A 1 6.21 -2.57 -12.84
CA MET A 1 4.86 -2.00 -13.11
C MET A 1 3.70 -2.91 -12.68
N LYS A 2 3.36 -4.02 -13.38
CA LYS A 2 2.21 -4.88 -13.01
C LYS A 2 2.32 -5.50 -11.60
N GLU A 3 3.55 -5.84 -11.17
CA GLU A 3 3.78 -6.40 -9.84
C GLU A 3 3.55 -5.40 -8.71
N PHE A 4 4.01 -4.16 -8.87
CA PHE A 4 3.79 -3.09 -7.89
C PHE A 4 2.31 -2.73 -7.79
N ALA A 5 1.60 -2.62 -8.92
CA ALA A 5 0.16 -2.40 -8.92
C ALA A 5 -0.58 -3.48 -8.11
N ARG A 6 -0.23 -4.76 -8.31
CA ARG A 6 -0.81 -5.88 -7.55
C ARG A 6 -0.48 -5.80 -6.05
N LYS A 7 0.75 -5.45 -5.69
CA LYS A 7 1.17 -5.27 -4.29
C LYS A 7 0.42 -4.12 -3.60
N ILE A 8 0.20 -3.00 -4.31
CA ILE A 8 -0.58 -1.86 -3.83
C ILE A 8 -2.04 -2.26 -3.59
N GLU A 9 -2.63 -3.02 -4.53
CA GLU A 9 -4.02 -3.49 -4.39
C GLU A 9 -4.21 -4.38 -3.16
N ILE A 10 -3.30 -5.34 -2.96
CA ILE A 10 -3.32 -6.23 -1.79
C ILE A 10 -3.18 -5.42 -0.49
N ALA A 11 -2.21 -4.51 -0.41
CA ALA A 11 -2.00 -3.68 0.77
C ALA A 11 -3.21 -2.77 1.08
N ARG A 12 -3.88 -2.26 0.04
CA ARG A 12 -5.13 -1.48 0.16
C ARG A 12 -6.27 -2.33 0.74
N GLU A 13 -6.48 -3.54 0.26
CA GLU A 13 -7.50 -4.45 0.79
C GLU A 13 -7.23 -4.81 2.26
N ILE A 14 -5.97 -5.09 2.61
CA ILE A 14 -5.57 -5.39 4.00
C ILE A 14 -5.84 -4.18 4.90
N LEU A 15 -5.54 -2.97 4.44
CA LEU A 15 -5.79 -1.74 5.20
C LEU A 15 -7.29 -1.54 5.44
N HIS A 16 -8.11 -1.69 4.41
CA HIS A 16 -9.58 -1.58 4.52
C HIS A 16 -10.12 -2.58 5.53
N LYS A 17 -9.74 -3.86 5.40
CA LYS A 17 -10.18 -4.91 6.33
C LYS A 17 -9.79 -4.60 7.77
N LYS A 18 -8.56 -4.15 8.01
CA LYS A 18 -8.10 -3.77 9.36
C LYS A 18 -8.91 -2.59 9.95
N ILE A 19 -9.32 -1.63 9.12
CA ILE A 19 -10.18 -0.52 9.55
C ILE A 19 -11.59 -1.03 9.88
N GLU A 20 -12.18 -1.86 9.03
CA GLU A 20 -13.51 -2.46 9.25
C GLU A 20 -13.54 -3.32 10.52
N GLU A 21 -12.50 -4.12 10.76
CA GLU A 21 -12.35 -4.96 11.95
C GLU A 21 -11.97 -4.16 13.21
N ASN A 22 -11.87 -2.82 13.14
CA ASN A 22 -11.46 -1.96 14.25
C ASN A 22 -10.16 -2.42 14.94
N MET A 23 -9.19 -2.86 14.13
CA MET A 23 -7.87 -3.25 14.60
C MET A 23 -7.13 -2.08 15.25
N ASP A 24 -6.07 -2.38 16.00
CA ASP A 24 -5.27 -1.38 16.69
C ASP A 24 -4.77 -0.28 15.72
N LYS A 25 -4.83 0.97 16.19
CA LYS A 25 -4.45 2.15 15.38
C LYS A 25 -3.00 2.08 14.92
N LYS A 26 -2.08 1.47 15.67
CA LYS A 26 -0.67 1.30 15.26
C LYS A 26 -0.54 0.29 14.14
N GLU A 27 -1.36 -0.76 14.13
CA GLU A 27 -1.39 -1.76 13.07
C GLU A 27 -1.96 -1.18 11.77
N ILE A 28 -3.04 -0.38 11.86
CA ILE A 28 -3.58 0.37 10.72
C ILE A 28 -2.52 1.33 10.17
N LEU A 29 -1.85 2.08 11.05
CA LEU A 29 -0.79 3.02 10.67
C LEU A 29 0.39 2.32 9.97
N ARG A 30 0.83 1.15 10.46
CA ARG A 30 1.90 0.37 9.83
C ARG A 30 1.56 -0.02 8.39
N VAL A 31 0.36 -0.55 8.17
CA VAL A 31 -0.07 -0.95 6.82
C VAL A 31 -0.24 0.27 5.92
N SER A 32 -0.75 1.38 6.44
CA SER A 32 -0.84 2.65 5.71
C SER A 32 0.54 3.13 5.24
N GLN A 33 1.54 3.11 6.11
CA GLN A 33 2.91 3.52 5.76
C GLN A 33 3.57 2.59 4.75
N GLU A 34 3.28 1.29 4.82
CA GLU A 34 3.76 0.32 3.83
C GLU A 34 3.12 0.56 2.45
N LEU A 35 1.82 0.84 2.43
CA LEU A 35 1.09 1.21 1.21
C LEU A 35 1.66 2.49 0.58
N ASP A 36 1.92 3.53 1.38
CA ASP A 36 2.55 4.77 0.88
C ASP A 36 3.90 4.51 0.24
N LYS A 37 4.76 3.69 0.87
CA LYS A 37 6.06 3.32 0.29
C LYS A 37 5.91 2.57 -1.04
N LEU A 38 4.94 1.67 -1.14
CA LEU A 38 4.66 0.93 -2.38
C LEU A 38 4.20 1.87 -3.50
N ILE A 39 3.35 2.85 -3.20
CA ILE A 39 2.87 3.86 -4.15
C ILE A 39 4.05 4.73 -4.63
N VAL A 40 4.87 5.24 -3.71
CA VAL A 40 6.05 6.04 -4.05
C VAL A 40 7.00 5.24 -4.96
N ASN A 41 7.29 3.99 -4.60
CA ASN A 41 8.15 3.12 -5.41
C ASN A 41 7.57 2.86 -6.81
N TYR A 42 6.26 2.69 -6.92
CA TYR A 42 5.58 2.54 -8.21
C TYR A 42 5.70 3.80 -9.07
N LEU A 43 5.49 4.97 -8.48
CA LEU A 43 5.61 6.26 -9.18
C LEU A 43 7.06 6.54 -9.64
N LEU A 44 8.04 6.20 -8.80
CA LEU A 44 9.46 6.28 -9.17
C LEU A 44 9.78 5.32 -10.32
N GLU A 45 9.32 4.07 -10.26
CA GLU A 45 9.46 3.09 -11.35
C GLU A 45 8.80 3.59 -12.66
N CYS A 46 7.66 4.29 -12.58
CA CYS A 46 7.02 4.91 -13.74
C CYS A 46 7.83 6.06 -14.30
N THR A 47 8.41 6.90 -13.45
CA THR A 47 9.17 8.10 -13.85
C THR A 47 10.54 7.74 -14.43
N ILE A 48 11.20 6.70 -13.90
CA ILE A 48 12.51 6.23 -14.40
C ILE A 48 12.37 5.49 -15.74
N LYS A 49 11.18 4.93 -16.04
CA LYS A 49 10.92 4.17 -17.27
C LYS A 49 10.19 4.97 -18.36
N ALA A 50 9.91 6.26 -18.12
CA ALA A 50 9.31 7.19 -19.08
C ALA A 50 10.39 8.02 -19.77
#